data_AF-A0A5M6DCP0-F1
#
_entry.id   AF-A0A5M6DCP0-F1
#
_cell.length_a   1.000
_cell.length_b   1.000
_cell.length_c   1.000
_cell.angle_alpha   90.00
_cell.angle_beta   90.00
_cell.angle_gamma   90.00
#
_symmetry.space_group_name_H-M   'P 1'
#
loop_
_entity.id
_entity.type
_entity.pdbx_description
1 polymer ?
#
loop_
_entity_poly.entity_id
_entity_poly.type
_entity_poly.pdbx_seq_one_letter_code
_entity_poly.pdbx_strand_id
1 'polypeptide(L)'
;MKSFPSIRAVAFALVTGALVAIPVSSAQADDVELHRLLHGPQRCDYVIALLMRHGVNNDSDACDDIAALHPLGHVQIPTCELGDLQLVSVHRQEGVASGCGPNFDVVIKNCSTREVCGARITLVGLFGRICPTSPNVTAKIDSLPAGAAVQINLTLPIEALAMGNLNGQPIGFNRLLVAVDSFDQFLESNEANNLRVFDLSAIPVAAVTEVSTVTETQTAIETASVETTTSVTQSVPPAATAAAVPAPAEAAQAATVQAAPDQADAISNGDLRTAIDQFNDGASVQGDDS
;
A
#
# COMPACT_ATOMS: atom_id res chain seq x y z
N MET A 1 5.99 62.58 52.74
CA MET A 1 7.05 61.96 51.91
C MET A 1 6.38 60.92 51.02
N LYS A 2 6.31 61.18 49.71
CA LYS A 2 5.69 60.28 48.72
C LYS A 2 6.78 59.38 48.13
N SER A 3 6.64 58.07 48.33
CA SER A 3 7.53 57.04 47.81
C SER A 3 7.28 56.82 46.32
N PHE A 4 8.28 57.05 45.49
CA PHE A 4 8.26 56.75 44.06
C PHE A 4 8.54 55.25 43.83
N PRO A 5 7.73 54.52 43.06
CA PRO A 5 8.05 53.15 42.69
C PRO A 5 9.21 53.10 41.70
N SER A 6 10.08 52.10 41.92
CA SER A 6 11.35 51.85 41.24
C SER A 6 11.18 51.50 39.76
N ILE A 7 11.77 52.32 38.90
CA ILE A 7 11.80 52.18 37.42
C ILE A 7 12.45 50.86 36.94
N ARG A 8 13.14 50.13 37.83
CA ARG A 8 13.82 48.86 37.48
C ARG A 8 12.88 47.66 37.32
N ALA A 9 11.63 47.74 37.79
CA ALA A 9 10.69 46.62 37.68
C ALA A 9 10.00 46.52 36.31
N VAL A 10 10.03 47.58 35.48
CA VAL A 10 9.33 47.59 34.18
C VAL A 10 10.17 47.01 33.05
N ALA A 11 11.51 47.10 33.14
CA ALA A 11 12.40 46.62 32.07
C ALA A 11 12.50 45.08 31.99
N PHE A 12 12.22 44.36 33.07
CA PHE A 12 12.30 42.89 33.08
C PHE A 12 11.02 42.20 32.58
N ALA A 13 9.90 42.93 32.44
CA ALA A 13 8.63 42.38 31.97
C ALA A 13 8.49 42.38 30.43
N LEU A 14 9.37 43.08 29.71
CA LEU A 14 9.30 43.20 28.24
C LEU A 14 10.19 42.20 27.48
N VAL A 15 11.12 41.51 28.14
CA VAL A 15 12.01 40.51 27.49
C VAL A 15 11.48 39.07 27.64
N THR A 16 10.62 38.81 28.62
CA THR A 16 10.00 37.49 28.86
C THR A 16 8.65 37.28 28.14
N GLY A 17 8.14 38.30 27.44
CA GLY A 17 6.83 38.24 26.76
C GLY A 17 6.86 37.79 25.29
N ALA A 18 8.04 37.61 24.69
CA ALA A 18 8.18 37.28 23.25
C ALA A 18 8.57 35.82 22.97
N LEU A 19 8.41 34.92 23.95
CA LEU A 19 8.79 33.51 23.85
C LEU A 19 7.59 32.54 23.97
N VAL A 20 6.36 33.07 23.93
CA VAL A 20 5.14 32.26 24.05
C VAL A 20 4.43 32.19 22.71
N ALA A 21 4.34 30.96 22.21
CA ALA A 21 3.45 30.50 21.14
C ALA A 21 3.84 30.89 19.70
N ILE A 22 4.96 30.36 19.22
CA ILE A 22 4.97 29.85 17.84
C ILE A 22 4.33 28.46 17.95
N PRO A 23 3.08 28.24 17.52
CA PRO A 23 2.59 26.88 17.36
C PRO A 23 3.52 26.21 16.36
N VAL A 24 4.27 25.22 16.83
CA VAL A 24 4.96 24.29 15.94
C VAL A 24 3.85 23.46 15.31
N SER A 25 3.16 24.05 14.34
CA SER A 25 2.32 23.31 13.43
C SER A 25 3.28 22.43 12.67
N SER A 26 3.44 21.19 13.14
CA SER A 26 4.02 20.14 12.34
C SER A 26 3.12 20.02 11.12
N ALA A 27 3.53 20.64 10.03
CA ALA A 27 2.97 20.31 8.73
C ALA A 27 3.27 18.83 8.56
N GLN A 28 2.25 17.98 8.65
CA GLN A 28 2.32 16.63 8.12
C GLN A 28 2.41 16.79 6.61
N ALA A 29 3.61 17.08 6.12
CA ALA A 29 3.93 16.93 4.72
C ALA A 29 3.67 15.46 4.40
N ASP A 30 2.93 15.22 3.32
CA ASP A 30 2.70 13.87 2.81
C ASP A 30 4.06 13.28 2.42
N ASP A 31 4.63 12.49 3.33
CA ASP A 31 5.97 11.90 3.20
C ASP A 31 6.03 11.02 1.94
N VAL A 32 4.89 10.47 1.52
CA VAL A 32 4.76 9.66 0.30
C VAL A 32 4.92 10.54 -0.94
N GLU A 33 4.30 11.72 -0.97
CA GLU A 33 4.40 12.65 -2.09
C GLU A 33 5.79 13.30 -2.16
N LEU A 34 6.37 13.69 -1.02
CA LEU A 34 7.74 14.18 -0.96
C LEU A 34 8.73 13.10 -1.43
N HIS A 35 8.57 11.86 -0.94
CA HIS A 35 9.40 10.76 -1.38
C HIS A 35 9.25 10.51 -2.88
N ARG A 36 8.03 10.59 -3.42
CA ARG A 36 7.78 10.44 -4.86
C ARG A 36 8.44 11.56 -5.68
N LEU A 37 8.42 12.79 -5.18
CA LEU A 37 9.07 13.94 -5.83
C LEU A 37 10.60 13.83 -5.81
N LEU A 38 11.17 13.31 -4.72
CA LEU A 38 12.62 13.22 -4.55
C LEU A 38 13.25 11.95 -5.13
N HIS A 39 12.53 10.82 -5.08
CA HIS A 39 13.07 9.49 -5.41
C HIS A 39 12.37 8.83 -6.61
N GLY A 40 11.34 9.47 -7.17
CA GLY A 40 10.59 8.96 -8.32
C GLY A 40 9.45 8.00 -7.92
N PRO A 41 8.92 7.22 -8.89
CA PRO A 41 7.81 6.30 -8.62
C PRO A 41 8.21 5.25 -7.57
N GLN A 42 7.22 4.75 -6.82
CA GLN A 42 7.46 3.72 -5.81
C GLN A 42 8.08 2.48 -6.47
N ARG A 43 9.29 2.13 -6.03
CA ARG A 43 10.00 0.94 -6.48
C ARG A 43 9.76 -0.22 -5.51
N CYS A 44 9.84 -1.45 -5.98
CA CYS A 44 9.68 -2.66 -5.16
C CYS A 44 10.99 -3.45 -4.95
N ASP A 45 12.15 -2.78 -4.99
CA ASP A 45 13.46 -3.44 -4.79
C ASP A 45 13.58 -4.15 -3.43
N TYR A 46 12.95 -3.60 -2.39
CA TYR A 46 12.93 -4.21 -1.06
C TYR A 46 12.25 -5.59 -1.07
N VAL A 47 11.19 -5.75 -1.87
CA VAL A 47 10.52 -7.04 -2.05
C VAL A 47 11.42 -8.01 -2.81
N ILE A 48 12.16 -7.53 -3.81
CA ILE A 48 13.10 -8.38 -4.56
C ILE A 48 14.18 -8.94 -3.63
N ALA A 49 14.70 -8.13 -2.71
CA ALA A 49 15.66 -8.60 -1.71
C ALA A 49 15.07 -9.71 -0.81
N LEU A 50 13.84 -9.51 -0.32
CA LEU A 50 13.10 -10.51 0.45
C LEU A 50 12.89 -11.82 -0.32
N LEU A 51 12.44 -11.73 -1.59
CA LEU A 51 12.25 -12.88 -2.47
C LEU A 51 13.55 -13.69 -2.67
N MET A 52 14.69 -13.00 -2.82
CA MET A 52 15.98 -13.65 -3.00
C MET A 52 16.48 -14.32 -1.72
N ARG A 53 16.08 -13.81 -0.54
CA ARG A 53 16.52 -14.31 0.76
C ARG A 53 15.66 -15.50 1.24
N HIS A 54 14.34 -15.39 1.14
CA HIS A 54 13.40 -16.36 1.73
C HIS A 54 12.68 -17.22 0.67
N GLY A 55 12.76 -16.84 -0.61
CA GLY A 55 12.04 -17.51 -1.69
C GLY A 55 10.56 -17.10 -1.76
N VAL A 56 9.75 -17.90 -2.46
CA VAL A 56 8.32 -17.63 -2.72
C VAL A 56 7.52 -18.87 -2.42
N ASN A 57 6.35 -18.70 -1.77
CA ASN A 57 5.46 -19.81 -1.46
C ASN A 57 6.15 -20.92 -0.66
N ASN A 58 7.15 -20.55 0.13
CA ASN A 58 7.81 -21.45 1.04
C ASN A 58 7.01 -21.49 2.34
N ASP A 59 6.83 -22.69 2.89
CA ASP A 59 6.12 -22.91 4.15
C ASP A 59 7.05 -23.30 5.29
N SER A 60 8.34 -23.46 4.99
CA SER A 60 9.35 -23.95 5.90
C SER A 60 10.53 -23.01 5.93
N ASP A 61 10.59 -22.17 6.95
CA ASP A 61 11.87 -21.82 7.56
C ASP A 61 12.03 -22.69 8.82
N ALA A 62 13.12 -23.44 8.87
CA ALA A 62 13.47 -24.19 10.07
C ALA A 62 13.90 -23.18 11.14
N CYS A 63 12.98 -22.86 12.05
CA CYS A 63 13.29 -22.03 13.20
C CYS A 63 14.07 -22.87 14.22
N ASP A 64 15.38 -22.97 14.03
CA ASP A 64 16.31 -23.31 15.12
C ASP A 64 16.54 -22.06 15.98
N ASP A 65 16.81 -22.25 17.27
CA ASP A 65 17.15 -21.14 18.17
C ASP A 65 18.25 -20.26 17.56
N ILE A 66 17.98 -18.95 17.46
CA ILE A 66 18.94 -18.02 16.88
C ILE A 66 20.06 -17.80 17.89
N ALA A 67 21.21 -18.41 17.62
CA ALA A 67 22.45 -18.16 18.35
C ALA A 67 23.17 -16.95 17.75
N ALA A 68 23.02 -15.79 18.39
CA ALA A 68 23.73 -14.57 17.98
C ALA A 68 25.01 -14.39 18.80
N LEU A 69 26.09 -14.00 18.13
CA LEU A 69 27.34 -13.57 18.77
C LEU A 69 27.19 -12.11 19.20
N HIS A 70 27.08 -11.86 20.50
CA HIS A 70 27.09 -10.53 21.07
C HIS A 70 28.49 -10.21 21.64
N PRO A 71 28.96 -8.95 21.68
CA PRO A 71 30.27 -8.60 22.24
C PRO A 71 30.50 -9.04 23.70
N LEU A 72 29.41 -9.31 24.43
CA LEU A 72 29.42 -9.79 25.82
C LEU A 72 29.29 -11.31 25.96
N GLY A 73 29.23 -12.07 24.85
CA GLY A 73 29.09 -13.52 24.84
C GLY A 73 27.99 -14.02 23.91
N HIS A 74 27.71 -15.32 23.97
CA HIS A 74 26.62 -15.91 23.22
C HIS A 74 25.27 -15.49 23.80
N VAL A 75 24.38 -15.00 22.93
CA VAL A 75 22.99 -14.73 23.28
C VAL A 75 22.13 -15.72 22.49
N GLN A 76 21.33 -16.49 23.20
CA GLN A 76 20.33 -17.38 22.63
C GLN A 76 18.98 -16.68 22.77
N ILE A 77 18.32 -16.40 21.65
CA ILE A 77 16.97 -15.84 21.64
C ILE A 77 16.03 -17.03 21.46
N PRO A 78 15.19 -17.36 22.46
CA PRO A 78 14.21 -18.42 22.32
C PRO A 78 13.27 -18.12 21.16
N THR A 79 12.92 -19.13 20.37
CA THR A 79 11.97 -18.98 19.26
C THR A 79 10.61 -18.41 19.69
N CYS A 80 10.19 -18.62 20.94
CA CYS A 80 8.96 -18.05 21.49
C CYS A 80 9.01 -16.53 21.73
N GLU A 81 10.20 -15.92 21.69
CA GLU A 81 10.39 -14.47 21.76
C GLU A 81 10.38 -13.79 20.39
N LEU A 82 10.46 -14.58 19.31
CA LEU A 82 10.41 -14.06 17.94
C LEU A 82 8.97 -13.72 17.53
N GLY A 83 8.88 -12.76 16.60
CA GLY A 83 7.62 -12.46 15.92
C GLY A 83 7.16 -13.63 15.05
N ASP A 84 5.93 -13.56 14.57
CA ASP A 84 5.43 -14.44 13.50
C ASP A 84 4.22 -13.73 12.92
N LEU A 85 4.40 -13.00 11.83
CA LEU A 85 3.32 -12.52 11.01
C LEU A 85 2.98 -13.59 9.99
N GLN A 86 1.72 -13.66 9.60
CA GLN A 86 1.28 -14.66 8.64
C GLN A 86 0.23 -14.07 7.71
N LEU A 87 0.44 -14.24 6.41
CA LEU A 87 -0.61 -14.02 5.42
C LEU A 87 -1.67 -15.13 5.52
N VAL A 88 -2.88 -14.77 5.92
CA VAL A 88 -4.00 -15.70 6.11
C VAL A 88 -4.79 -15.89 4.82
N SER A 89 -5.22 -14.79 4.20
CA SER A 89 -6.00 -14.83 2.98
C SER A 89 -5.87 -13.56 2.15
N VAL A 90 -6.18 -13.71 0.86
CA VAL A 90 -6.29 -12.61 -0.09
C VAL A 90 -7.60 -12.77 -0.85
N HIS A 91 -8.40 -11.72 -0.87
CA HIS A 91 -9.63 -11.65 -1.64
C HIS A 91 -9.56 -10.47 -2.61
N ARG A 92 -10.08 -10.65 -3.81
CA ARG A 92 -10.24 -9.58 -4.79
C ARG A 92 -11.61 -8.93 -4.59
N GLN A 93 -11.68 -7.61 -4.54
CA GLN A 93 -12.99 -6.93 -4.51
C GLN A 93 -13.58 -6.80 -5.91
N GLU A 94 -14.91 -6.94 -6.02
CA GLU A 94 -15.64 -6.59 -7.25
C GLU A 94 -15.81 -5.09 -7.38
N GLY A 95 -15.99 -4.61 -8.62
CA GLY A 95 -16.32 -3.22 -8.88
C GLY A 95 -15.12 -2.29 -8.73
N VAL A 96 -14.20 -2.35 -9.69
CA VAL A 96 -13.17 -1.31 -9.82
C VAL A 96 -13.85 -0.04 -10.31
N ALA A 97 -13.88 1.02 -9.48
CA ALA A 97 -14.35 2.32 -9.90
C ALA A 97 -13.59 2.76 -11.16
N SER A 98 -14.29 3.38 -12.12
CA SER A 98 -13.68 3.81 -13.38
C SER A 98 -12.48 4.71 -13.10
N GLY A 99 -11.29 4.31 -13.57
CA GLY A 99 -10.04 5.04 -13.36
C GLY A 99 -9.23 4.62 -12.12
N CYS A 100 -9.72 3.66 -11.33
CA CYS A 100 -8.95 3.05 -10.24
C CYS A 100 -8.28 1.76 -10.71
N GLY A 101 -7.21 1.35 -10.02
CA GLY A 101 -6.65 0.02 -10.22
C GLY A 101 -7.39 -1.04 -9.39
N PRO A 102 -6.95 -2.30 -9.48
CA PRO A 102 -7.61 -3.43 -8.83
C PRO A 102 -7.42 -3.41 -7.32
N ASN A 103 -8.49 -3.72 -6.58
CA ASN A 103 -8.52 -3.67 -5.12
C ASN A 103 -8.53 -5.07 -4.49
N PHE A 104 -7.77 -5.23 -3.41
CA PHE A 104 -7.56 -6.48 -2.70
C PHE A 104 -7.76 -6.30 -1.21
N ASP A 105 -8.49 -7.25 -0.61
CA ASP A 105 -8.56 -7.43 0.82
C ASP A 105 -7.55 -8.48 1.26
N VAL A 106 -6.61 -8.06 2.08
CA VAL A 106 -5.53 -8.90 2.59
C VAL A 106 -5.74 -9.10 4.08
N VAL A 107 -5.83 -10.35 4.51
CA VAL A 107 -5.98 -10.71 5.92
C VAL A 107 -4.64 -11.23 6.43
N ILE A 108 -4.12 -10.59 7.47
CA ILE A 108 -2.86 -10.96 8.12
C ILE A 108 -3.12 -11.22 9.59
N LYS A 109 -2.40 -12.19 10.14
CA LYS A 109 -2.47 -12.55 11.55
C LYS A 109 -1.11 -12.43 12.19
N ASN A 110 -1.08 -11.88 13.40
CA ASN A 110 0.07 -11.95 14.26
C ASN A 110 -0.04 -13.21 15.13
N CYS A 111 0.79 -14.21 14.83
CA CYS A 111 0.90 -15.47 15.54
C CYS A 111 1.90 -15.42 16.71
N SER A 112 2.55 -14.27 16.94
CA SER A 112 3.49 -14.07 18.05
C SER A 112 2.81 -13.82 19.40
N THR A 113 3.63 -13.76 20.46
CA THR A 113 3.21 -13.42 21.83
C THR A 113 3.25 -11.92 22.13
N ARG A 114 3.70 -11.09 21.17
CA ARG A 114 3.89 -9.65 21.33
C ARG A 114 3.10 -8.86 20.30
N GLU A 115 2.77 -7.63 20.63
CA GLU A 115 2.18 -6.69 19.67
C GLU A 115 3.24 -6.27 18.64
N VAL A 116 2.85 -6.18 17.37
CA VAL A 116 3.71 -5.71 16.29
C VAL A 116 3.21 -4.35 15.83
N CYS A 117 4.09 -3.35 15.80
CA CYS A 117 3.73 -1.97 15.44
C CYS A 117 4.51 -1.52 14.22
N GLY A 118 3.84 -0.89 13.26
CA GLY A 118 4.49 -0.33 12.07
C GLY A 118 4.84 -1.33 10.98
N ALA A 119 4.32 -2.56 11.04
CA ALA A 119 4.49 -3.56 9.98
C ALA A 119 4.00 -3.02 8.63
N ARG A 120 4.69 -3.39 7.55
CA ARG A 120 4.39 -2.93 6.19
C ARG A 120 4.01 -4.09 5.29
N ILE A 121 2.99 -3.88 4.49
CA ILE A 121 2.50 -4.88 3.55
C ILE A 121 2.55 -4.28 2.17
N THR A 122 3.12 -5.03 1.24
CA THR A 122 3.26 -4.59 -0.14
C THR A 122 2.57 -5.59 -1.07
N LEU A 123 1.76 -5.05 -1.98
CA LEU A 123 1.27 -5.77 -3.15
C LEU A 123 2.09 -5.38 -4.36
N VAL A 124 2.43 -6.35 -5.19
CA VAL A 124 3.09 -6.11 -6.48
C VAL A 124 2.33 -6.85 -7.58
N GLY A 125 1.87 -6.09 -8.59
CA GLY A 125 1.32 -6.66 -9.81
C GLY A 125 2.43 -7.17 -10.72
N LEU A 126 2.35 -8.44 -11.11
CA LEU A 126 3.34 -9.10 -11.96
C LEU A 126 2.75 -9.48 -13.32
N PHE A 127 3.49 -9.14 -14.37
CA PHE A 127 3.31 -9.67 -15.72
C PHE A 127 4.66 -10.26 -16.16
N GLY A 128 4.86 -11.55 -15.90
CA GLY A 128 6.18 -12.19 -16.04
C GLY A 128 7.04 -12.08 -14.78
N ARG A 129 8.31 -11.68 -14.92
CA ARG A 129 9.26 -11.54 -13.79
C ARG A 129 8.99 -10.25 -13.00
N ILE A 130 9.34 -10.23 -11.72
CA ILE A 130 9.32 -9.00 -10.94
C ILE A 130 10.42 -8.04 -11.44
N CYS A 131 10.06 -6.77 -11.57
CA CYS A 131 10.97 -5.69 -11.94
C CYS A 131 10.92 -4.61 -10.85
N PRO A 132 12.00 -3.84 -10.61
CA PRO A 132 11.99 -2.73 -9.66
C PRO A 132 10.86 -1.71 -9.85
N THR A 133 10.36 -1.59 -11.07
CA THR A 133 9.30 -0.67 -11.48
C THR A 133 7.94 -1.35 -11.66
N SER A 134 7.78 -2.61 -11.20
CA SER A 134 6.48 -3.27 -11.21
C SER A 134 5.48 -2.47 -10.38
N PRO A 135 4.22 -2.31 -10.84
CA PRO A 135 3.21 -1.54 -10.13
C PRO A 135 2.98 -2.15 -8.76
N ASN A 136 3.11 -1.33 -7.72
CA ASN A 136 3.02 -1.77 -6.34
C ASN A 136 2.28 -0.75 -5.48
N VAL A 137 1.78 -1.23 -4.34
CA VAL A 137 1.19 -0.40 -3.28
C VAL A 137 1.67 -0.95 -1.95
N THR A 138 1.96 -0.05 -1.01
CA THR A 138 2.35 -0.41 0.36
C THR A 138 1.44 0.26 1.37
N ALA A 139 0.93 -0.51 2.33
CA ALA A 139 0.27 0.02 3.52
C ALA A 139 1.09 -0.25 4.77
N LYS A 140 0.97 0.63 5.75
CA LYS A 140 1.53 0.48 7.08
C LYS A 140 0.40 0.11 8.06
N ILE A 141 0.64 -0.91 8.87
CA ILE A 141 -0.20 -1.29 10.00
C ILE A 141 0.35 -0.56 11.23
N ASP A 142 -0.47 0.26 11.88
CA ASP A 142 0.00 1.00 13.05
C ASP A 142 0.29 0.08 14.23
N SER A 143 -0.62 -0.84 14.51
CA SER A 143 -0.52 -1.84 15.57
C SER A 143 -1.32 -3.10 15.22
N LEU A 144 -0.74 -4.26 15.52
CA LEU A 144 -1.37 -5.57 15.41
C LEU A 144 -1.14 -6.36 16.71
N PRO A 145 -2.16 -6.47 17.58
CA PRO A 145 -2.05 -7.18 18.85
C PRO A 145 -1.64 -8.66 18.68
N ALA A 146 -1.01 -9.21 19.72
CA ALA A 146 -0.65 -10.63 19.75
C ALA A 146 -1.87 -11.53 19.54
N GLY A 147 -1.74 -12.52 18.65
CA GLY A 147 -2.83 -13.46 18.30
C GLY A 147 -3.95 -12.88 17.43
N ALA A 148 -3.96 -11.57 17.15
CA ALA A 148 -5.02 -10.92 16.41
C ALA A 148 -4.82 -11.01 14.89
N ALA A 149 -5.91 -10.87 14.14
CA ALA A 149 -5.90 -10.73 12.70
C ALA A 149 -6.49 -9.38 12.28
N VAL A 150 -5.97 -8.82 11.20
CA VAL A 150 -6.41 -7.56 10.61
C VAL A 150 -6.66 -7.76 9.11
N GLN A 151 -7.75 -7.20 8.63
CA GLN A 151 -8.07 -7.11 7.20
C GLN A 151 -7.71 -5.71 6.70
N ILE A 152 -6.96 -5.65 5.61
CA ILE A 152 -6.44 -4.41 5.05
C ILE A 152 -6.81 -4.35 3.58
N ASN A 153 -7.36 -3.22 3.18
CA ASN A 153 -7.75 -2.96 1.81
C ASN A 153 -6.62 -2.23 1.08
N LEU A 154 -6.18 -2.78 -0.06
CA LEU A 154 -5.03 -2.32 -0.82
C LEU A 154 -5.40 -2.22 -2.30
N THR A 155 -5.34 -1.01 -2.84
CA THR A 155 -5.60 -0.74 -4.25
C THR A 155 -4.29 -0.60 -5.00
N LEU A 156 -4.04 -1.51 -5.95
CA LEU A 156 -2.93 -1.37 -6.89
C LEU A 156 -3.18 -0.18 -7.81
N PRO A 157 -2.12 0.46 -8.35
CA PRO A 157 -2.28 1.59 -9.23
C PRO A 157 -2.80 1.14 -10.61
N ILE A 158 -3.39 2.05 -11.39
CA ILE A 158 -4.09 1.72 -12.65
C ILE A 158 -3.17 1.06 -13.69
N GLU A 159 -1.87 1.34 -13.64
CA GLU A 159 -0.84 0.75 -14.49
C GLU A 159 -0.77 -0.77 -14.35
N ALA A 160 -1.24 -1.34 -13.24
CA ALA A 160 -1.39 -2.79 -13.09
C ALA A 160 -2.35 -3.39 -14.13
N LEU A 161 -3.32 -2.63 -14.64
CA LEU A 161 -4.25 -3.06 -15.69
C LEU A 161 -3.67 -2.98 -17.11
N ALA A 162 -2.50 -2.38 -17.28
CA ALA A 162 -1.87 -2.13 -18.58
C ALA A 162 -0.36 -2.39 -18.55
N MET A 163 0.05 -3.57 -18.08
CA MET A 163 1.45 -4.01 -18.00
C MET A 163 2.01 -4.59 -19.30
N GLY A 164 1.17 -4.88 -20.29
CA GLY A 164 1.56 -5.41 -21.59
C GLY A 164 0.65 -4.94 -22.71
N ASN A 165 0.97 -5.35 -23.95
CA ASN A 165 0.17 -5.04 -25.13
C ASN A 165 0.12 -6.28 -26.03
N LEU A 166 -1.09 -6.68 -26.42
CA LEU A 166 -1.32 -7.72 -27.44
C LEU A 166 -2.28 -7.15 -28.49
N ASN A 167 -1.75 -6.91 -29.70
CA ASN A 167 -2.50 -6.39 -30.83
C ASN A 167 -3.23 -5.06 -30.54
N GLY A 168 -2.58 -4.17 -29.78
CA GLY A 168 -3.13 -2.87 -29.39
C GLY A 168 -4.06 -2.92 -28.17
N GLN A 169 -4.33 -4.10 -27.61
CA GLN A 169 -5.11 -4.23 -26.38
C GLN A 169 -4.17 -4.26 -25.16
N PRO A 170 -4.40 -3.39 -24.17
CA PRO A 170 -3.62 -3.43 -22.93
C PRO A 170 -3.88 -4.75 -22.19
N ILE A 171 -2.81 -5.39 -21.75
CA ILE A 171 -2.87 -6.58 -20.90
C ILE A 171 -2.50 -6.19 -19.48
N GLY A 172 -3.34 -6.54 -18.52
CA GLY A 172 -3.04 -6.36 -17.11
C GLY A 172 -2.06 -7.41 -16.58
N PHE A 173 -1.64 -7.20 -15.35
CA PHE A 173 -0.90 -8.18 -14.58
C PHE A 173 -1.69 -9.49 -14.45
N ASN A 174 -1.01 -10.63 -14.39
CA ASN A 174 -1.63 -11.95 -14.28
C ASN A 174 -1.34 -12.66 -12.94
N ARG A 175 -0.39 -12.15 -12.15
CA ARG A 175 -0.01 -12.71 -10.85
C ARG A 175 0.17 -11.62 -9.80
N LEU A 176 -0.40 -11.83 -8.62
CA LEU A 176 -0.25 -10.93 -7.48
C LEU A 176 0.83 -11.49 -6.54
N LEU A 177 1.84 -10.69 -6.24
CA LEU A 177 2.76 -10.96 -5.12
C LEU A 177 2.31 -10.16 -3.91
N VAL A 178 2.22 -10.83 -2.77
CA VAL A 178 1.95 -10.24 -1.46
C VAL A 178 3.17 -10.46 -0.58
N ALA A 179 3.69 -9.38 -0.01
CA ALA A 179 4.79 -9.39 0.95
C ALA A 179 4.33 -8.75 2.26
N VAL A 180 4.25 -9.55 3.31
CA VAL A 180 4.09 -9.10 4.70
C VAL A 180 5.47 -8.80 5.27
N ASP A 181 5.55 -7.86 6.21
CA ASP A 181 6.79 -7.21 6.65
C ASP A 181 7.77 -6.93 5.51
N SER A 182 7.31 -6.19 4.49
CA SER A 182 8.06 -6.04 3.25
C SER A 182 9.44 -5.36 3.40
N PHE A 183 9.75 -4.81 4.57
CA PHE A 183 11.03 -4.17 4.87
C PHE A 183 11.93 -5.01 5.78
N ASP A 184 11.54 -6.24 6.14
CA ASP A 184 12.35 -7.18 6.94
C ASP A 184 12.81 -6.52 8.26
N GLN A 185 11.87 -5.86 8.95
CA GLN A 185 12.14 -5.06 10.16
C GLN A 185 11.93 -5.87 11.43
N PHE A 186 11.11 -6.91 11.38
CA PHE A 186 10.82 -7.78 12.50
C PHE A 186 11.61 -9.06 12.35
N LEU A 187 12.11 -9.57 13.47
CA LEU A 187 12.75 -10.89 13.49
C LEU A 187 11.66 -11.91 13.73
N GLU A 188 11.28 -12.65 12.70
CA GLU A 188 10.21 -13.63 12.78
C GLU A 188 10.74 -15.06 12.87
N SER A 189 9.93 -15.94 13.45
CA SER A 189 10.23 -17.36 13.52
C SER A 189 10.09 -18.06 12.16
N ASN A 190 9.25 -17.53 11.26
CA ASN A 190 9.01 -18.08 9.94
C ASN A 190 8.85 -16.96 8.90
N GLU A 191 9.94 -16.50 8.31
CA GLU A 191 9.90 -15.44 7.28
C GLU A 191 9.32 -15.91 5.94
N ALA A 192 9.39 -17.22 5.66
CA ALA A 192 8.89 -17.79 4.42
C ALA A 192 7.37 -17.63 4.23
N ASN A 193 6.59 -17.58 5.32
CA ASN A 193 5.13 -17.45 5.26
C ASN A 193 4.65 -16.03 4.89
N ASN A 194 5.55 -15.04 4.87
CA ASN A 194 5.28 -13.64 4.59
C ASN A 194 5.20 -13.34 3.08
N LEU A 195 5.71 -14.25 2.23
CA LEU A 195 5.81 -14.06 0.77
C LEU A 195 4.98 -15.09 0.01
N ARG A 196 3.88 -14.63 -0.60
CA ARG A 196 3.05 -15.47 -1.46
C ARG A 196 2.79 -14.85 -2.83
N VAL A 197 2.88 -15.70 -3.85
CA VAL A 197 2.47 -15.35 -5.22
C VAL A 197 1.21 -16.13 -5.58
N PHE A 198 0.20 -15.39 -6.00
CA PHE A 198 -1.09 -15.90 -6.43
C PHE A 198 -1.28 -15.66 -7.92
N ASP A 199 -1.79 -16.65 -8.64
CA ASP A 199 -2.36 -16.41 -9.97
C ASP A 199 -3.67 -15.63 -9.82
N LEU A 200 -3.87 -14.60 -10.64
CA LEU A 200 -5.02 -13.70 -10.49
C LEU A 200 -6.37 -14.42 -10.64
N SER A 201 -6.41 -15.52 -11.40
CA SER A 201 -7.60 -16.38 -11.55
C SER A 201 -7.87 -17.27 -10.35
N ALA A 202 -6.87 -17.52 -9.51
CA ALA A 202 -7.00 -18.34 -8.30
C ALA A 202 -7.44 -17.52 -7.08
N ILE A 203 -7.34 -16.19 -7.14
CA ILE A 203 -7.75 -15.32 -6.04
C ILE A 203 -9.28 -15.28 -5.98
N PRO A 204 -9.89 -15.70 -4.85
CA PRO A 204 -11.33 -15.64 -4.68
C PRO A 204 -11.82 -14.19 -4.72
N VAL A 205 -12.92 -13.97 -5.41
CA VAL A 205 -13.59 -12.68 -5.48
C VAL A 205 -14.56 -12.57 -4.29
N ALA A 206 -14.37 -11.53 -3.46
CA ALA A 206 -15.27 -11.25 -2.35
C ALA A 206 -16.62 -10.79 -2.92
N ALA A 207 -17.66 -11.59 -2.69
CA ALA A 207 -19.02 -11.20 -3.06
C ALA A 207 -19.40 -9.95 -2.27
N VAL A 208 -19.76 -8.88 -2.98
CA VAL A 208 -20.33 -7.67 -2.37
C VAL A 208 -21.64 -8.09 -1.73
N THR A 209 -21.62 -8.34 -0.42
CA THR A 209 -22.87 -8.47 0.34
C THR A 209 -23.40 -7.05 0.46
N GLU A 210 -24.25 -6.65 -0.47
CA GLU A 210 -24.99 -5.39 -0.38
C GLU A 210 -25.69 -5.37 0.97
N VAL A 211 -25.17 -4.59 1.91
CA VAL A 211 -25.83 -4.33 3.18
C VAL A 211 -27.05 -3.51 2.82
N SER A 212 -28.18 -4.20 2.63
CA SER A 212 -29.49 -3.57 2.55
C SER A 212 -29.66 -2.73 3.81
N THR A 213 -29.55 -1.42 3.65
CA THR A 213 -29.91 -0.44 4.66
C THR A 213 -31.40 -0.61 4.96
N VAL A 214 -31.70 -1.32 6.05
CA VAL A 214 -33.03 -1.30 6.64
C VAL A 214 -33.23 0.11 7.18
N THR A 215 -33.93 0.92 6.40
CA THR A 215 -34.48 2.20 6.85
C THR A 215 -35.50 1.91 7.93
N GLU A 216 -35.06 1.84 9.20
CA GLU A 216 -35.94 1.90 10.35
C GLU A 216 -36.66 3.26 10.33
N THR A 217 -37.90 3.23 9.84
CA THR A 217 -38.84 4.33 10.00
C THR A 217 -39.22 4.39 11.47
N GLN A 218 -38.49 5.18 12.26
CA GLN A 218 -38.89 5.51 13.63
C GLN A 218 -40.22 6.28 13.57
N THR A 219 -41.29 5.56 13.90
CA THR A 219 -42.60 6.15 14.19
C THR A 219 -42.51 6.75 15.60
N ALA A 220 -42.39 8.07 15.68
CA ALA A 220 -42.44 8.80 16.94
C ALA A 220 -43.85 8.68 17.54
N ILE A 221 -43.95 8.08 18.73
CA ILE A 221 -45.10 8.21 19.60
C ILE A 221 -44.78 9.33 20.60
N GLU A 222 -45.52 10.41 20.42
CA GLU A 222 -45.62 11.59 21.26
C GLU A 222 -46.24 11.25 22.62
N THR A 223 -45.58 11.62 23.73
CA THR A 223 -46.25 11.90 25.01
C THR A 223 -45.44 12.93 25.81
N ALA A 224 -46.08 14.07 26.10
CA ALA A 224 -45.65 15.22 26.92
C ALA A 224 -45.29 14.81 28.38
N SER A 225 -44.71 15.60 29.30
CA SER A 225 -44.48 17.04 29.59
C SER A 225 -43.48 17.04 30.80
N VAL A 226 -42.60 18.00 31.11
CA VAL A 226 -42.83 19.34 31.70
C VAL A 226 -41.50 20.13 31.73
N GLU A 227 -41.66 21.44 31.48
CA GLU A 227 -40.83 22.65 31.61
C GLU A 227 -39.62 22.68 32.58
N THR A 228 -38.54 23.36 32.18
CA THR A 228 -38.06 24.59 32.86
C THR A 228 -37.20 25.45 31.92
N THR A 229 -37.58 26.71 31.87
CA THR A 229 -37.10 27.88 31.12
C THR A 229 -35.73 28.40 31.60
N THR A 230 -34.81 28.79 30.70
CA THR A 230 -34.10 30.08 30.78
C THR A 230 -33.53 30.47 29.41
N SER A 231 -33.83 31.70 29.02
CA SER A 231 -33.56 32.35 27.74
C SER A 231 -32.23 33.10 27.76
N VAL A 232 -31.40 33.00 26.71
CA VAL A 232 -30.52 34.11 26.27
C VAL A 232 -30.50 34.15 24.74
N THR A 233 -31.02 35.26 24.23
CA THR A 233 -31.10 35.65 22.83
C THR A 233 -29.78 36.25 22.37
N GLN A 234 -29.21 35.79 21.25
CA GLN A 234 -28.30 36.62 20.46
C GLN A 234 -28.53 36.39 18.97
N SER A 235 -29.00 37.45 18.30
CA SER A 235 -29.32 37.52 16.88
C SER A 235 -28.23 38.28 16.13
N VAL A 236 -27.69 37.72 15.04
CA VAL A 236 -26.93 38.43 13.98
C VAL A 236 -27.10 37.65 12.66
N PRO A 237 -27.18 38.33 11.48
CA PRO A 237 -28.06 37.98 10.34
C PRO A 237 -27.40 37.14 9.22
N PRO A 238 -28.20 36.68 8.22
CA PRO A 238 -27.71 35.93 7.07
C PRO A 238 -27.21 36.88 5.96
N ALA A 239 -26.00 36.64 5.47
CA ALA A 239 -25.49 37.25 4.24
C ALA A 239 -25.40 36.19 3.15
N ALA A 240 -26.29 36.31 2.17
CA ALA A 240 -26.20 35.66 0.88
C ALA A 240 -25.10 36.32 0.04
N THR A 241 -24.27 35.56 -0.67
CA THR A 241 -23.85 35.93 -2.02
C THR A 241 -23.48 34.68 -2.80
N ALA A 242 -24.21 34.48 -3.89
CA ALA A 242 -23.93 33.50 -4.94
C ALA A 242 -22.66 33.88 -5.71
N ALA A 243 -21.87 32.88 -6.08
CA ALA A 243 -20.97 32.98 -7.22
C ALA A 243 -21.01 31.65 -7.99
N ALA A 244 -21.84 31.65 -9.03
CA ALA A 244 -21.76 30.67 -10.10
C ALA A 244 -20.46 30.87 -10.86
N VAL A 245 -19.61 29.84 -10.92
CA VAL A 245 -18.46 29.80 -11.81
C VAL A 245 -18.88 29.10 -13.10
N PRO A 246 -18.70 29.72 -14.28
CA PRO A 246 -19.10 29.14 -15.55
C PRO A 246 -18.18 27.99 -15.98
N ALA A 247 -18.81 27.00 -16.61
CA ALA A 247 -18.18 25.90 -17.32
C ALA A 247 -17.24 26.41 -18.43
N PRO A 248 -16.04 25.82 -18.59
CA PRO A 248 -15.31 25.90 -19.84
C PRO A 248 -15.83 24.85 -20.83
N ALA A 249 -16.12 25.36 -22.02
CA ALA A 249 -16.66 24.67 -23.17
C ALA A 249 -15.75 23.56 -23.71
N GLU A 250 -16.43 22.54 -24.24
CA GLU A 250 -16.06 21.72 -25.39
C GLU A 250 -15.02 22.38 -26.33
N ALA A 251 -13.88 21.70 -26.47
CA ALA A 251 -13.11 21.72 -27.70
C ALA A 251 -13.04 20.28 -28.22
N ALA A 252 -14.02 19.94 -29.06
CA ALA A 252 -13.97 18.78 -29.92
C ALA A 252 -12.82 18.96 -30.93
N GLN A 253 -11.77 18.15 -30.80
CA GLN A 253 -10.82 17.90 -31.89
C GLN A 253 -11.03 16.47 -32.38
N ALA A 254 -11.80 16.38 -33.47
CA ALA A 254 -11.84 15.21 -34.32
C ALA A 254 -10.46 15.06 -35.00
N ALA A 255 -9.62 14.17 -34.48
CA ALA A 255 -8.44 13.70 -35.17
C ALA A 255 -8.84 12.50 -36.04
N THR A 256 -8.97 12.76 -37.33
CA THR A 256 -9.09 11.76 -38.40
C THR A 256 -7.78 10.98 -38.47
N VAL A 257 -7.71 9.79 -37.86
CA VAL A 257 -6.58 8.88 -38.07
C VAL A 257 -6.87 8.02 -39.29
N GLN A 258 -6.00 8.23 -40.27
CA GLN A 258 -5.91 7.58 -41.56
C GLN A 258 -5.62 6.09 -41.38
N ALA A 259 -6.47 5.23 -41.95
CA ALA A 259 -6.26 3.80 -42.02
C ALA A 259 -4.97 3.49 -42.82
N ALA A 260 -4.01 2.84 -42.17
CA ALA A 260 -2.87 2.21 -42.81
C ALA A 260 -3.23 0.75 -43.17
N PRO A 261 -2.74 0.23 -44.30
CA PRO A 261 -3.13 -1.08 -44.80
C PRO A 261 -2.53 -2.21 -43.96
N ASP A 262 -3.39 -3.21 -43.79
CA ASP A 262 -3.17 -4.55 -43.26
C ASP A 262 -2.04 -5.26 -44.03
N GLN A 263 -0.87 -5.43 -43.39
CA GLN A 263 0.14 -6.40 -43.80
C GLN A 263 0.42 -7.34 -42.62
N ALA A 264 -0.48 -8.30 -42.47
CA ALA A 264 -0.24 -9.51 -41.69
C ALA A 264 0.72 -10.41 -42.47
N ASP A 265 2.03 -10.18 -42.32
CA ASP A 265 3.03 -11.18 -42.67
C ASP A 265 2.95 -12.29 -41.61
N ALA A 266 2.36 -13.40 -42.02
CA ALA A 266 2.31 -14.63 -41.26
C ALA A 266 3.75 -15.08 -40.94
N ILE A 267 4.13 -15.01 -39.67
CA ILE A 267 5.33 -15.66 -39.14
C ILE A 267 5.15 -17.16 -39.40
N SER A 268 5.80 -17.65 -40.45
CA SER A 268 5.79 -19.05 -40.83
C SER A 268 6.46 -19.86 -39.72
N ASN A 269 5.77 -20.89 -39.22
CA ASN A 269 6.29 -21.87 -38.25
C ASN A 269 7.60 -22.57 -38.68
N GLY A 270 8.08 -22.31 -39.90
CA GLY A 270 9.40 -22.75 -40.37
C GLY A 270 10.57 -22.10 -39.62
N ASP A 271 10.49 -20.81 -39.27
CA ASP A 271 11.65 -20.09 -38.72
C ASP A 271 12.00 -20.49 -37.27
N LEU A 272 11.00 -20.92 -36.50
CA LEU A 272 11.20 -21.41 -35.13
C LEU A 272 11.89 -22.78 -35.08
N ARG A 273 11.75 -23.61 -36.11
CA ARG A 273 12.44 -24.91 -36.18
C ARG A 273 13.92 -24.76 -36.49
N THR A 274 14.29 -23.84 -37.40
CA THR A 274 15.68 -23.60 -37.78
C THR A 274 16.53 -23.05 -36.62
N ALA A 275 15.92 -22.26 -35.72
CA ALA A 275 16.61 -21.73 -34.55
C ALA A 275 16.91 -22.78 -33.46
N ILE A 276 16.09 -23.84 -33.36
CA ILE A 276 16.29 -24.93 -32.39
C ILE A 276 17.41 -25.86 -32.84
N ASP A 277 17.50 -26.16 -34.14
CA ASP A 277 18.56 -27.03 -34.68
C ASP A 277 19.96 -26.39 -34.55
N GLN A 278 20.07 -25.07 -34.69
CA GLN A 278 21.35 -24.35 -34.52
C GLN A 278 21.92 -24.41 -33.09
N PHE A 279 21.08 -24.61 -32.06
CA PHE A 279 21.55 -24.71 -30.68
C PHE A 279 22.05 -26.10 -30.30
N ASN A 280 21.59 -27.16 -31.00
CA ASN A 280 21.97 -28.53 -30.68
C ASN A 280 23.31 -28.95 -31.32
N ASP A 281 23.67 -28.39 -32.47
CA ASP A 281 24.91 -28.76 -33.17
C ASP A 281 26.18 -28.15 -32.54
N GLY A 282 26.06 -27.21 -31.60
CA GLY A 282 27.20 -26.56 -30.95
C GLY A 282 27.83 -27.30 -29.76
N ALA A 283 27.22 -28.38 -29.25
CA ALA A 283 27.57 -28.96 -27.95
C ALA A 283 28.50 -30.20 -27.99
N SER A 284 29.05 -30.57 -29.16
CA SER A 284 29.75 -31.86 -29.31
C SER A 284 31.19 -31.78 -29.84
N VAL A 285 31.99 -30.77 -29.46
CA VAL A 285 33.44 -30.82 -29.72
C VAL A 285 34.23 -30.11 -28.63
N GLN A 286 34.80 -30.86 -27.67
CA GLN A 286 36.21 -30.79 -27.23
C GLN A 286 36.40 -31.42 -25.86
N GLY A 287 37.30 -32.40 -25.78
CA GLY A 287 37.92 -32.77 -24.51
C GLY A 287 38.44 -34.19 -24.41
N ASP A 288 39.15 -34.68 -25.43
CA ASP A 288 40.03 -35.85 -25.29
C ASP A 288 41.37 -35.46 -25.92
N ASP A 289 42.34 -35.10 -25.08
CA ASP A 289 43.76 -35.39 -25.25
C ASP A 289 44.62 -34.73 -24.15
N SER A 290 45.48 -35.57 -23.57
CA SER A 290 46.64 -35.31 -22.67
C SER A 290 46.42 -35.37 -21.16
#